data_AF-A0A243RRQ6-F1
#
_entry.id   AF-A0A243RRQ6-F1
#
_cell.length_a   1.000
_cell.length_b   1.000
_cell.length_c   1.000
_cell.angle_alpha   90.00
_cell.angle_beta   90.00
_cell.angle_gamma   90.00
#
_symmetry.space_group_name_H-M   'P 1'
#
loop_
_entity.id
_entity.type
_entity.pdbx_description
1 polymer ?
#
loop_
_entity_poly.entity_id
_entity_poly.type
_entity_poly.pdbx_seq_one_letter_code
_entity_poly.pdbx_strand_id
1 'polypeptide(L)'
;MGPKLSLLHLATATVDASAIAQAIGVDNAVGAGFIEPRAPADDVDPDDSGPDAPVTGVLVRGAGVPARACAELARRLTAAGQGRWALGRPPLPGTLVLIITHRRAAHDALARTLPTGRLLSVGESFEGLYVTGPRPLTERGLAGPGPDRRWAFEHRLAGLGLHDRPSTTLWQLRTDPDGLVRAVLAAARRTADDAVLAGTGRQVSFATPAAVRRTVFRDVPDTQAWTFGMVRGLKVRPGAVVGSHIATCRTPAAGQDHLEGNSGKGTDARSAVTGAVGEAVERYAAYEANWSLPPAAATSPRVDLSQFHPYGDAWDNDPAPTADYVDGTDLAGHGTVAVPKALVAFPYVGANRPTYGGTTGLAAAPDVADATLRGLREVLERDSLYHHFTGMRPAHRLDGAASLRRLGLAGAFRGDLWILHWPNRKYLMPDVHAFHHDPHAGLLVRSSGSGLTFDEAVDSAMLELCQVHHEGVRAHRAGAATSSVHARWRQPSVIDECRRYLDAQRPHAVPEMPYHDAPGQLEHLVRRLAATGRGPITVRLPLHGPDWTVVRVLVPGAATVPYASASRGGARLPTDAPWRHGIPT
;
A
#
# COMPACT_ATOMS: atom_id res chain seq x y z
N MET A 1 -25.47 0.65 3.33
CA MET A 1 -24.96 2.02 3.53
C MET A 1 -25.40 2.46 4.91
N GLY A 2 -24.54 3.14 5.68
CA GLY A 2 -24.85 3.46 7.09
C GLY A 2 -26.09 4.37 7.24
N PRO A 3 -26.66 4.49 8.46
CA PRO A 3 -27.95 5.14 8.73
C PRO A 3 -28.01 6.66 8.48
N LYS A 4 -26.97 7.26 7.88
CA LYS A 4 -26.88 8.70 7.58
C LYS A 4 -26.61 9.01 6.10
N LEU A 5 -26.74 8.02 5.21
CA LEU A 5 -26.49 8.19 3.77
C LEU A 5 -27.81 8.15 3.01
N SER A 6 -28.34 9.34 2.68
CA SER A 6 -29.44 9.49 1.73
C SER A 6 -28.86 9.52 0.31
N LEU A 7 -29.33 8.61 -0.55
CA LEU A 7 -28.92 8.57 -1.95
C LEU A 7 -29.86 9.45 -2.76
N LEU A 8 -29.40 10.63 -3.19
CA LEU A 8 -30.13 11.46 -4.16
C LEU A 8 -29.78 10.97 -5.57
N HIS A 9 -30.78 10.51 -6.32
CA HIS A 9 -30.63 10.18 -7.74
C HIS A 9 -30.93 11.43 -8.56
N LEU A 10 -29.89 12.19 -8.90
CA LEU A 10 -30.02 13.37 -9.78
C LEU A 10 -29.81 12.92 -11.21
N ALA A 11 -30.91 12.80 -11.96
CA ALA A 11 -30.88 12.43 -13.36
C ALA A 11 -30.28 13.59 -14.18
N THR A 12 -29.04 13.41 -14.63
CA THR A 12 -28.50 13.93 -15.91
C THR A 12 -27.97 15.37 -16.04
N ALA A 13 -27.50 16.05 -14.99
CA ALA A 13 -26.69 17.26 -15.16
C ALA A 13 -25.52 17.33 -14.17
N THR A 14 -24.47 18.10 -14.52
CA THR A 14 -23.41 18.54 -13.59
C THR A 14 -24.06 19.07 -12.32
N VAL A 15 -23.88 18.34 -11.23
CA VAL A 15 -24.46 18.67 -9.93
C VAL A 15 -23.61 19.76 -9.31
N ASP A 16 -24.03 21.02 -9.44
CA ASP A 16 -23.45 22.12 -8.70
C ASP A 16 -24.20 22.37 -7.38
N ALA A 17 -23.61 23.19 -6.52
CA ALA A 17 -24.17 23.55 -5.22
C ALA A 17 -25.60 24.12 -5.32
N SER A 18 -25.94 24.81 -6.42
CA SER A 18 -27.27 25.38 -6.66
C SER A 18 -28.30 24.31 -7.03
N ALA A 19 -27.94 23.34 -7.86
CA ALA A 19 -28.81 22.21 -8.22
C ALA A 19 -29.16 21.37 -6.97
N ILE A 20 -28.20 21.19 -6.07
CA ILE A 20 -28.43 20.52 -4.78
C ILE A 20 -29.35 21.38 -3.89
N ALA A 21 -29.09 22.69 -3.79
CA ALA A 21 -29.95 23.64 -3.07
C ALA A 21 -31.42 23.52 -3.46
N GLN A 22 -31.68 23.50 -4.77
CA GLN A 22 -33.02 23.42 -5.32
C GLN A 22 -33.67 22.08 -5.02
N ALA A 23 -32.91 20.98 -5.06
CA ALA A 23 -33.43 19.64 -4.86
C ALA A 23 -33.79 19.34 -3.40
N ILE A 24 -32.98 19.78 -2.43
CA ILE A 24 -33.18 19.44 -1.01
C ILE A 24 -33.56 20.63 -0.12
N GLY A 25 -33.60 21.85 -0.67
CA GLY A 25 -33.79 23.09 0.06
C GLY A 25 -32.45 23.65 0.57
N VAL A 26 -32.34 24.99 0.58
CA VAL A 26 -31.09 25.71 0.96
C VAL A 26 -30.65 25.32 2.37
N ASP A 27 -31.56 25.26 3.34
CA ASP A 27 -31.20 24.93 4.73
C ASP A 27 -30.68 23.50 4.89
N ASN A 28 -31.26 22.54 4.18
CA ASN A 28 -30.77 21.16 4.17
C ASN A 28 -29.46 21.03 3.40
N ALA A 29 -29.29 21.80 2.32
CA ALA A 29 -28.02 21.84 1.57
C ALA A 29 -26.91 22.51 2.39
N VAL A 30 -27.21 23.53 3.18
CA VAL A 30 -26.31 24.15 4.16
C VAL A 30 -25.99 23.16 5.29
N GLY A 31 -26.99 22.51 5.87
CA GLY A 31 -26.82 21.51 6.94
C GLY A 31 -26.04 20.27 6.50
N ALA A 32 -26.19 19.88 5.23
CA ALA A 32 -25.43 18.82 4.59
C ALA A 32 -24.06 19.29 4.05
N GLY A 33 -23.79 20.60 4.04
CA GLY A 33 -22.50 21.20 3.67
C GLY A 33 -22.24 21.35 2.17
N PHE A 34 -23.27 21.30 1.33
CA PHE A 34 -23.19 21.52 -0.11
C PHE A 34 -23.12 23.01 -0.49
N ILE A 35 -23.58 23.91 0.40
CA ILE A 35 -23.63 25.36 0.17
C ILE A 35 -23.19 26.06 1.44
N GLU A 36 -22.43 27.15 1.29
CA GLU A 36 -22.13 28.03 2.41
C GLU A 36 -23.12 29.21 2.44
N PRO A 37 -23.77 29.49 3.59
CA PRO A 37 -24.48 30.75 3.74
C PRO A 37 -23.47 31.90 3.64
N ARG A 38 -23.68 32.83 2.71
CA ARG A 38 -22.99 34.13 2.73
C ARG A 38 -23.48 34.88 3.95
N ALA A 39 -22.75 34.80 5.06
CA ALA A 39 -22.89 35.77 6.13
C ALA A 39 -22.27 37.12 5.68
N PRO A 40 -22.81 38.26 6.14
CA PRO A 40 -22.10 39.54 6.06
C PRO A 40 -20.69 39.38 6.64
N ALA A 41 -19.72 40.07 6.04
CA ALA A 41 -18.37 40.12 6.58
C ALA A 41 -18.39 40.93 7.89
N ASP A 42 -18.65 40.26 9.00
CA ASP A 42 -18.46 40.86 10.32
C ASP A 42 -16.98 40.75 10.69
N ASP A 43 -16.34 41.90 10.93
CA ASP A 43 -15.03 42.01 11.56
C ASP A 43 -15.15 41.56 13.02
N VAL A 44 -14.97 40.26 13.25
CA VAL A 44 -14.77 39.73 14.60
C VAL A 44 -13.34 40.04 15.01
N ASP A 45 -13.18 40.95 15.97
CA ASP A 45 -11.89 41.21 16.60
C ASP A 45 -11.40 39.92 17.28
N PRO A 46 -10.30 39.30 16.84
CA PRO A 46 -9.88 37.98 17.32
C PRO A 46 -9.39 37.97 18.78
N ASP A 47 -9.27 39.14 19.42
CA ASP A 47 -8.38 39.32 20.57
C ASP A 47 -9.05 39.68 21.90
N ASP A 48 -10.22 39.08 22.19
CA ASP A 48 -10.94 39.30 23.46
C ASP A 48 -10.44 38.42 24.63
N SER A 49 -9.30 37.74 24.46
CA SER A 49 -8.64 37.00 25.54
C SER A 49 -7.51 37.86 26.12
N GLY A 50 -7.63 38.26 27.39
CA GLY A 50 -6.77 39.25 28.05
C GLY A 50 -5.27 39.11 27.75
N PRO A 51 -4.53 40.25 27.69
CA PRO A 51 -3.19 40.35 27.12
C PRO A 51 -2.09 39.52 27.82
N ASP A 52 -2.31 39.07 29.07
CA ASP A 52 -1.23 38.59 29.92
C ASP A 52 -1.01 37.06 29.94
N ALA A 53 -1.86 36.27 29.28
CA ALA A 53 -1.69 34.81 29.24
C ALA A 53 -0.74 34.36 28.10
N PRO A 54 0.24 33.48 28.36
CA PRO A 54 1.16 32.99 27.32
C PRO A 54 0.42 32.20 26.23
N VAL A 55 0.73 32.53 24.97
CA VAL A 55 0.14 31.89 23.78
C VAL A 55 0.67 30.47 23.64
N THR A 56 -0.17 29.49 23.93
CA THR A 56 0.16 28.07 23.84
C THR A 56 -0.06 27.53 22.43
N GLY A 57 -1.00 28.11 21.67
CA GLY A 57 -1.23 27.72 20.29
C GLY A 57 -1.73 28.86 19.39
N VAL A 58 -1.52 28.70 18.08
CA VAL A 58 -1.99 29.62 17.04
C VAL A 58 -2.77 28.86 15.99
N LEU A 59 -3.94 29.39 15.61
CA LEU A 59 -4.73 28.93 14.48
C LEU A 59 -4.36 29.75 13.25
N VAL A 60 -3.93 29.06 12.21
CA VAL A 60 -3.63 29.65 10.90
C VAL A 60 -4.75 29.26 9.94
N ARG A 61 -5.47 30.27 9.45
CA ARG A 61 -6.65 30.12 8.61
C ARG A 61 -6.29 30.20 7.13
N GLY A 62 -6.70 29.22 6.34
CA GLY A 62 -6.65 29.24 4.87
C GLY A 62 -7.76 30.07 4.25
N ALA A 63 -7.54 30.54 3.02
CA ALA A 63 -8.56 31.23 2.25
C ALA A 63 -9.81 30.35 2.08
N GLY A 64 -11.00 30.90 2.35
CA GLY A 64 -12.29 30.20 2.28
C GLY A 64 -12.83 29.71 3.63
N VAL A 65 -11.99 29.53 4.66
CA VAL A 65 -12.47 29.12 5.99
C VAL A 65 -13.12 30.32 6.71
N PRO A 66 -14.34 30.23 7.27
CA PRO A 66 -14.95 31.36 7.97
C PRO A 66 -14.13 31.82 9.19
N ALA A 67 -13.79 33.11 9.27
CA ALA A 67 -12.99 33.67 10.37
C ALA A 67 -13.65 33.45 11.74
N ARG A 68 -14.97 33.66 11.82
CA ARG A 68 -15.79 33.43 13.02
C ARG A 68 -15.69 32.00 13.54
N ALA A 69 -15.64 31.00 12.66
CA ALA A 69 -15.51 29.60 13.06
C ALA A 69 -14.13 29.31 13.68
N CYS A 70 -13.06 29.90 13.13
CA CYS A 70 -11.72 29.79 13.72
C CYS A 70 -11.61 30.53 15.06
N ALA A 71 -12.19 31.73 15.17
CA ALA A 71 -12.20 32.49 16.42
C ALA A 71 -12.95 31.74 17.53
N GLU A 72 -14.09 31.13 17.19
CA GLU A 72 -14.84 30.30 18.13
C GLU A 72 -14.05 29.07 18.58
N LEU A 73 -13.38 28.38 17.65
CA LEU A 73 -12.50 27.25 18.01
C LEU A 73 -11.35 27.71 18.93
N ALA A 74 -10.73 28.86 18.66
CA ALA A 74 -9.66 29.42 19.49
C ALA A 74 -10.15 29.72 20.92
N ARG A 75 -11.34 30.32 21.06
CA ARG A 75 -11.97 30.56 22.37
C ARG A 75 -12.21 29.27 23.13
N ARG A 76 -12.76 28.25 22.46
CA ARG A 76 -13.03 26.95 23.09
C ARG A 76 -11.75 26.23 23.52
N LEU A 77 -10.72 26.27 22.69
CA LEU A 77 -9.40 25.71 23.03
C LEU A 77 -8.79 26.42 24.25
N THR A 78 -8.94 27.74 24.34
CA THR A 78 -8.50 28.54 25.49
C THR A 78 -9.28 28.18 26.75
N ALA A 79 -10.61 28.10 26.66
CA ALA A 79 -11.49 27.75 27.77
C ALA A 79 -11.23 26.33 28.32
N ALA A 80 -10.79 25.40 27.47
CA ALA A 80 -10.50 24.02 27.84
C ALA A 80 -9.15 23.81 28.58
N GLY A 81 -8.41 24.89 28.89
CA GLY A 81 -7.40 24.87 29.95
C GLY A 81 -5.96 24.50 29.54
N GLN A 82 -5.55 24.81 28.31
CA GLN A 82 -4.14 24.67 27.88
C GLN A 82 -3.53 26.00 27.41
N GLY A 83 -3.76 27.08 28.16
CA GLY A 83 -3.25 28.42 27.82
C GLY A 83 -3.95 29.07 26.62
N ARG A 84 -3.45 30.24 26.20
CA ARG A 84 -4.12 31.09 25.20
C ARG A 84 -3.95 30.54 23.79
N TRP A 85 -5.03 30.46 23.02
CA TRP A 85 -5.01 30.17 21.59
C TRP A 85 -5.40 31.42 20.79
N ALA A 86 -4.54 31.84 19.86
CA ALA A 86 -4.73 33.04 19.07
C ALA A 86 -5.00 32.73 17.59
N LEU A 87 -5.66 33.64 16.87
CA LEU A 87 -5.78 33.60 15.42
C LEU A 87 -4.72 34.52 14.79
N GLY A 88 -3.90 34.03 13.85
CA GLY A 88 -3.05 34.91 13.05
C GLY A 88 -1.55 34.58 13.01
N ARG A 89 -0.71 35.57 13.33
CA ARG A 89 0.70 35.70 12.90
C ARG A 89 1.67 34.66 13.52
N PRO A 90 2.85 34.46 12.89
CA PRO A 90 3.68 33.26 13.06
C PRO A 90 4.29 33.11 14.46
N PRO A 91 4.76 31.90 14.80
CA PRO A 91 4.83 31.46 16.18
C PRO A 91 6.10 31.94 16.88
N LEU A 92 6.05 31.97 18.21
CA LEU A 92 7.24 31.90 19.05
C LEU A 92 7.76 30.45 19.07
N PRO A 93 9.07 30.23 19.36
CA PRO A 93 9.60 28.89 19.52
C PRO A 93 8.79 28.07 20.55
N GLY A 94 8.37 26.86 20.16
CA GLY A 94 7.62 25.94 21.03
C GLY A 94 6.09 26.06 20.98
N THR A 95 5.53 27.08 20.33
CA THR A 95 4.07 27.25 20.17
C THR A 95 3.47 26.17 19.26
N LEU A 96 2.29 25.67 19.63
CA LEU A 96 1.52 24.74 18.79
C LEU A 96 0.87 25.50 17.63
N VAL A 97 0.96 24.99 16.42
CA VAL A 97 0.31 25.60 15.25
C VAL A 97 -0.76 24.65 14.73
N LEU A 98 -1.99 25.13 14.56
CA LEU A 98 -3.07 24.40 13.91
C LEU A 98 -3.45 25.12 12.61
N ILE A 99 -3.16 24.52 11.46
CA ILE A 99 -3.54 25.08 10.16
C ILE A 99 -4.91 24.51 9.76
N ILE A 100 -5.88 25.39 9.48
CA ILE A 100 -7.22 25.02 9.02
C ILE A 100 -7.41 25.58 7.61
N THR A 101 -7.53 24.71 6.62
CA THR A 101 -7.66 25.09 5.21
C THR A 101 -8.45 24.06 4.41
N HIS A 102 -9.09 24.50 3.33
CA HIS A 102 -9.81 23.65 2.38
C HIS A 102 -8.92 22.96 1.35
N ARG A 103 -7.69 23.46 1.15
CA ARG A 103 -6.81 23.01 0.07
C ARG A 103 -5.42 22.71 0.58
N ARG A 104 -4.88 21.55 0.18
CA ARG A 104 -3.51 21.12 0.51
C ARG A 104 -2.44 22.10 0.01
N ALA A 105 -2.56 22.58 -1.23
CA ALA A 105 -1.62 23.56 -1.76
C ALA A 105 -1.53 24.83 -0.88
N ALA A 106 -2.65 25.24 -0.28
CA ALA A 106 -2.68 26.33 0.69
C ALA A 106 -2.10 25.93 2.05
N HIS A 107 -2.32 24.69 2.51
CA HIS A 107 -1.66 24.15 3.71
C HIS A 107 -0.13 24.23 3.57
N ASP A 108 0.41 23.68 2.49
CA ASP A 108 1.86 23.61 2.28
C ASP A 108 2.46 25.00 2.05
N ALA A 109 1.73 25.89 1.37
CA ALA A 109 2.14 27.29 1.23
C ALA A 109 2.17 28.02 2.57
N LEU A 110 1.14 27.88 3.41
CA LEU A 110 1.07 28.50 4.73
C LEU A 110 2.13 27.93 5.67
N ALA A 111 2.36 26.63 5.64
CA ALA A 111 3.31 26.02 6.54
C ALA A 111 4.76 26.38 6.19
N ARG A 112 5.07 26.66 4.90
CA ARG A 112 6.37 27.19 4.46
C ARG A 112 6.65 28.61 4.94
N THR A 113 5.65 29.39 5.31
CA THR A 113 5.85 30.76 5.81
C THR A 113 6.05 30.85 7.32
N LEU A 114 5.99 29.71 8.03
CA LEU A 114 6.14 29.66 9.48
C LEU A 114 7.60 29.34 9.87
N PRO A 115 8.31 30.26 10.57
CA PRO A 115 9.75 30.14 10.79
C PRO A 115 10.14 29.11 11.86
N THR A 116 9.31 28.89 12.89
CA THR A 116 9.56 27.90 13.97
C THR A 116 8.23 27.44 14.58
N GLY A 117 8.19 26.29 15.25
CA GLY A 117 7.02 25.83 16.02
C GLY A 117 6.73 24.33 15.93
N ARG A 118 5.61 23.92 16.52
CA ARG A 118 5.14 22.53 16.54
C ARG A 118 3.79 22.41 15.84
N LEU A 119 3.76 21.86 14.64
CA LEU A 119 2.55 21.75 13.82
C LEU A 119 1.66 20.58 14.25
N LEU A 120 0.42 20.89 14.61
CA LEU A 120 -0.71 19.98 14.62
C LEU A 120 -1.36 20.00 13.24
N SER A 121 -1.42 18.83 12.58
CA SER A 121 -2.10 18.72 11.29
C SER A 121 -3.50 18.18 11.48
N VAL A 122 -4.47 18.89 10.90
CA VAL A 122 -5.84 18.41 10.72
C VAL A 122 -5.94 17.74 9.37
N GLY A 123 -6.53 16.56 9.33
CA GLY A 123 -6.79 15.88 8.07
C GLY A 123 -8.10 15.12 8.10
N GLU A 124 -8.50 14.62 6.94
CA GLU A 124 -9.78 13.96 6.73
C GLU A 124 -9.55 12.51 6.31
N SER A 125 -10.41 11.61 6.78
CA SER A 125 -10.34 10.17 6.53
C SER A 125 -11.74 9.57 6.40
N PHE A 126 -11.84 8.30 6.00
CA PHE A 126 -13.12 7.57 6.01
C PHE A 126 -13.77 7.51 7.41
N GLU A 127 -12.96 7.55 8.47
CA GLU A 127 -13.43 7.52 9.86
C GLU A 127 -13.82 8.91 10.38
N GLY A 128 -13.69 9.94 9.54
CA GLY A 128 -13.98 11.32 9.84
C GLY A 128 -12.73 12.18 9.98
N LEU A 129 -12.95 13.37 10.55
CA LEU A 129 -11.93 14.37 10.83
C LEU A 129 -10.97 13.87 11.92
N TYR A 130 -9.70 14.23 11.79
CA TYR A 130 -8.69 13.89 12.78
C TYR A 130 -7.66 14.99 13.03
N VAL A 131 -6.94 14.86 14.14
CA VAL A 131 -5.79 15.70 14.48
C VAL A 131 -4.58 14.83 14.82
N THR A 132 -3.43 15.14 14.23
CA THR A 132 -2.16 14.45 14.51
C THR A 132 -1.30 15.23 15.49
N GLY A 133 -0.49 14.49 16.26
CA GLY A 133 0.37 15.07 17.27
C GLY A 133 1.44 16.02 16.71
N PRO A 134 1.95 16.91 17.55
CA PRO A 134 2.78 18.03 17.14
C PRO A 134 4.11 17.58 16.50
N ARG A 135 4.34 18.01 15.25
CA ARG A 135 5.58 17.77 14.51
C ARG A 135 6.45 19.03 14.47
N PRO A 136 7.78 18.94 14.56
CA PRO A 136 8.65 20.09 14.34
C PRO A 136 8.40 20.70 12.95
N LEU A 137 8.14 22.01 12.88
CA LEU A 137 8.19 22.77 11.63
C LEU A 137 9.66 22.84 11.18
N THR A 138 10.10 21.88 10.38
CA THR A 138 11.43 21.90 9.73
C THR A 138 11.23 22.02 8.22
N GLU A 139 12.16 22.68 7.51
CA GLU A 139 12.07 22.99 6.07
C GLU A 139 11.81 21.78 5.15
N ARG A 140 12.00 20.54 5.64
CA ARG A 140 11.76 19.29 4.91
C ARG A 140 10.51 18.51 5.37
N GLY A 141 9.74 19.00 6.35
CA GLY A 141 8.70 18.24 7.06
C GLY A 141 7.25 18.39 6.57
N LEU A 142 6.99 19.22 5.54
CA LEU A 142 5.62 19.51 5.08
C LEU A 142 5.00 18.44 4.19
N ALA A 143 5.74 17.37 3.87
CA ALA A 143 5.20 16.19 3.20
C ALA A 143 4.34 15.34 4.15
N GLY A 144 3.46 15.99 4.91
CA GLY A 144 2.44 15.32 5.68
C GLY A 144 1.50 14.51 4.76
N PRO A 145 0.87 13.46 5.27
CA PRO A 145 -0.04 12.65 4.48
C PRO A 145 -1.28 13.48 4.10
N GLY A 146 -1.39 13.86 2.81
CA GLY A 146 -2.40 14.81 2.35
C GLY A 146 -3.74 14.18 1.95
N PRO A 147 -4.86 14.93 2.01
CA PRO A 147 -6.25 14.48 1.78
C PRO A 147 -6.60 14.01 0.35
N ASP A 148 -5.65 14.02 -0.60
CA ASP A 148 -5.91 13.64 -2.00
C ASP A 148 -5.79 12.13 -2.27
N ARG A 149 -5.55 11.30 -1.25
CA ARG A 149 -5.44 9.84 -1.36
C ARG A 149 -6.83 9.20 -1.26
N ARG A 150 -7.48 9.01 -2.41
CA ARG A 150 -8.88 8.56 -2.48
C ARG A 150 -9.00 7.04 -2.52
N TRP A 151 -9.87 6.48 -1.67
CA TRP A 151 -10.28 5.07 -1.69
C TRP A 151 -11.16 4.73 -2.91
N ALA A 152 -11.36 3.45 -3.21
CA ALA A 152 -12.23 2.95 -4.29
C ALA A 152 -13.65 3.43 -4.22
N PHE A 153 -14.16 3.45 -3.01
CA PHE A 153 -15.45 4.05 -2.74
C PHE A 153 -15.47 5.54 -3.11
N GLU A 154 -14.42 6.30 -2.78
CA GLU A 154 -14.36 7.74 -3.05
C GLU A 154 -14.16 8.06 -4.53
N HIS A 155 -13.39 7.26 -5.26
CA HIS A 155 -13.27 7.41 -6.70
C HIS A 155 -14.60 7.09 -7.40
N ARG A 156 -15.34 6.08 -6.92
CA ARG A 156 -16.70 5.78 -7.40
C ARG A 156 -17.65 6.95 -7.17
N LEU A 157 -17.61 7.60 -6.00
CA LEU A 157 -18.41 8.79 -5.74
C LEU A 157 -18.07 9.95 -6.70
N ALA A 158 -16.78 10.18 -7.00
CA ALA A 158 -16.38 11.19 -7.96
C ALA A 158 -16.83 10.85 -9.40
N GLY A 159 -16.78 9.57 -9.79
CA GLY A 159 -17.31 9.10 -11.07
C GLY A 159 -18.82 9.27 -11.21
N LEU A 160 -19.54 9.44 -10.09
CA LEU A 160 -20.95 9.80 -10.05
C LEU A 160 -21.19 11.32 -10.03
N GLY A 161 -20.16 12.15 -10.26
CA GLY A 161 -20.28 13.61 -10.33
C GLY A 161 -20.15 14.34 -8.97
N LEU A 162 -19.81 13.64 -7.89
CA LEU A 162 -19.68 14.25 -6.56
C LEU A 162 -18.25 14.81 -6.35
N HIS A 163 -18.02 16.02 -6.88
CA HIS A 163 -16.70 16.70 -6.86
C HIS A 163 -16.51 17.64 -5.67
N ASP A 164 -17.58 18.30 -5.22
CA ASP A 164 -17.58 19.19 -4.07
C ASP A 164 -18.17 18.46 -2.87
N ARG A 165 -17.28 17.89 -2.05
CA ARG A 165 -17.66 17.34 -0.75
C ARG A 165 -17.60 18.47 0.28
N PRO A 166 -18.51 18.51 1.27
CA PRO A 166 -18.29 19.31 2.45
C PRO A 166 -16.90 18.96 3.02
N SER A 167 -16.04 19.95 3.28
CA SER A 167 -14.85 19.69 4.10
C SER A 167 -15.35 19.16 5.44
N THR A 168 -15.02 17.92 5.78
CA THR A 168 -15.41 17.35 7.08
C THR A 168 -14.81 18.16 8.22
N THR A 169 -13.70 18.86 7.99
CA THR A 169 -13.12 19.84 8.92
C THR A 169 -14.08 20.98 9.21
N LEU A 170 -14.59 21.66 8.18
CA LEU A 170 -15.57 22.73 8.35
C LEU A 170 -16.91 22.23 8.88
N TRP A 171 -17.34 21.07 8.42
CA TRP A 171 -18.55 20.44 8.90
C TRP A 171 -18.43 20.15 10.41
N GLN A 172 -17.35 19.52 10.86
CA GLN A 172 -17.13 19.24 12.29
C GLN A 172 -16.96 20.52 13.10
N LEU A 173 -16.27 21.54 12.58
CA LEU A 173 -16.19 22.87 13.20
C LEU A 173 -17.58 23.46 13.48
N ARG A 174 -18.57 23.14 12.65
CA ARG A 174 -19.96 23.60 12.78
C ARG A 174 -20.80 22.67 13.65
N THR A 175 -20.68 21.35 13.46
CA THR A 175 -21.60 20.36 14.04
C THR A 175 -21.12 19.78 15.36
N ASP A 176 -19.81 19.75 15.61
CA ASP A 176 -19.21 19.23 16.85
C ASP A 176 -17.83 19.88 17.09
N PRO A 177 -17.79 21.20 17.33
CA PRO A 177 -16.54 21.92 17.63
C PRO A 177 -15.87 21.39 18.89
N ASP A 178 -16.63 20.88 19.87
CA ASP A 178 -16.08 20.35 21.11
C ASP A 178 -15.36 19.01 20.90
N GLY A 179 -15.83 18.16 19.99
CA GLY A 179 -15.10 16.97 19.54
C GLY A 179 -13.75 17.32 18.92
N LEU A 180 -13.72 18.35 18.07
CA LEU A 180 -12.46 18.85 17.50
C LEU A 180 -11.54 19.42 18.58
N VAL A 181 -12.05 20.20 19.53
CA VAL A 181 -11.27 20.70 20.69
C VAL A 181 -10.67 19.54 21.47
N ARG A 182 -11.46 18.53 21.83
CA ARG A 182 -10.97 17.32 22.53
C ARG A 182 -9.86 16.64 21.74
N ALA A 183 -10.02 16.50 20.43
CA ALA A 183 -9.01 15.88 19.58
C ALA A 183 -7.71 16.70 19.48
N VAL A 184 -7.80 18.03 19.34
CA VAL A 184 -6.65 18.94 19.32
C VAL A 184 -5.85 18.82 20.63
N LEU A 185 -6.52 18.92 21.77
CA LEU A 185 -5.88 18.86 23.09
C LEU A 185 -5.28 17.47 23.37
N ALA A 186 -5.99 16.42 22.96
CA ALA A 186 -5.47 15.06 23.07
C ALA A 186 -4.24 14.89 22.18
N ALA A 187 -4.29 15.29 20.91
CA ALA A 187 -3.18 15.19 19.96
C ALA A 187 -1.96 16.01 20.38
N ALA A 188 -2.14 17.20 20.98
CA ALA A 188 -1.07 18.04 21.51
C ALA A 188 -0.14 17.32 22.51
N ARG A 189 -0.64 16.27 23.18
CA ARG A 189 0.12 15.47 24.15
C ARG A 189 0.71 14.18 23.56
N ARG A 190 0.56 13.97 22.24
CA ARG A 190 0.99 12.75 21.58
C ARG A 190 2.23 12.95 20.73
N THR A 191 2.70 11.84 20.16
CA THR A 191 3.82 11.84 19.24
C THR A 191 3.36 12.19 17.82
N ALA A 192 4.31 12.46 16.93
CA ALA A 192 4.05 12.59 15.50
C ALA A 192 3.43 11.33 14.89
N ASP A 193 3.53 10.19 15.60
CA ASP A 193 3.05 8.87 15.22
C ASP A 193 1.66 8.55 15.80
N ASP A 194 0.96 9.53 16.34
CA ASP A 194 -0.40 9.37 16.85
C ASP A 194 -1.37 10.38 16.25
N ALA A 195 -2.63 9.98 16.23
CA ALA A 195 -3.76 10.80 15.84
C ALA A 195 -4.94 10.59 16.78
N VAL A 196 -5.85 11.57 16.77
CA VAL A 196 -7.10 11.53 17.52
C VAL A 196 -8.25 11.88 16.58
N LEU A 197 -9.24 11.00 16.51
CA LEU A 197 -10.44 11.22 15.70
C LEU A 197 -11.35 12.24 16.41
N ALA A 198 -11.73 13.32 15.72
CA ALA A 198 -12.54 14.39 16.30
C ALA A 198 -13.92 13.91 16.76
N GLY A 199 -14.59 13.10 15.94
CA GLY A 199 -15.96 12.65 16.23
C GLY A 199 -16.08 11.60 17.34
N THR A 200 -15.02 10.84 17.64
CA THR A 200 -15.07 9.76 18.63
C THR A 200 -14.11 9.94 19.80
N GLY A 201 -13.11 10.82 19.67
CA GLY A 201 -11.99 10.92 20.60
C GLY A 201 -11.07 9.70 20.59
N ARG A 202 -11.32 8.70 19.73
CA ARG A 202 -10.51 7.49 19.65
C ARG A 202 -9.08 7.86 19.24
N GLN A 203 -8.11 7.39 20.01
CA GLN A 203 -6.70 7.47 19.67
C GLN A 203 -6.36 6.37 18.67
N VAL A 204 -5.60 6.74 17.64
CA VAL A 204 -5.10 5.85 16.61
C VAL A 204 -3.60 6.13 16.48
N SER A 205 -2.78 5.09 16.39
CA SER A 205 -1.35 5.24 16.10
C SER A 205 -1.12 4.89 14.63
N PHE A 206 -0.14 5.53 13.98
CA PHE A 206 0.27 5.07 12.65
C PHE A 206 0.92 3.69 12.77
N ALA A 207 0.82 2.88 11.71
CA ALA A 207 1.39 1.53 11.64
C ALA A 207 2.91 1.56 11.52
N THR A 208 3.56 2.08 12.55
CA THR A 208 5.01 2.06 12.68
C THR A 208 5.47 0.75 13.30
N PRO A 209 6.69 0.23 13.00
CA PRO A 209 7.18 -0.98 13.64
C PRO A 209 7.31 -0.76 15.15
N ALA A 210 7.61 0.46 15.59
CA ALA A 210 7.58 0.82 17.00
C ALA A 210 6.16 0.73 17.60
N ALA A 211 5.14 1.26 16.92
CA ALA A 211 3.74 1.16 17.36
C ALA A 211 3.26 -0.30 17.33
N VAL A 212 3.44 -1.02 16.22
CA VAL A 212 3.09 -2.45 16.08
C VAL A 212 3.79 -3.32 17.12
N ARG A 213 5.05 -3.02 17.49
CA ARG A 213 5.77 -3.74 18.55
C ARG A 213 5.25 -3.42 19.96
N ARG A 214 4.75 -2.20 20.20
CA ARG A 214 4.29 -1.72 21.52
C ARG A 214 2.81 -1.97 21.77
N THR A 215 2.00 -2.03 20.72
CA THR A 215 0.56 -2.27 20.81
C THR A 215 0.29 -3.71 21.23
N VAL A 216 -0.48 -3.89 22.30
CA VAL A 216 -0.96 -5.21 22.71
C VAL A 216 -1.80 -5.78 21.56
N PHE A 217 -1.51 -7.02 21.17
CA PHE A 217 -2.04 -7.64 19.95
C PHE A 217 -3.55 -7.47 19.74
N ARG A 218 -4.35 -7.66 20.80
CA ARG A 218 -5.82 -7.56 20.74
C ARG A 218 -6.31 -6.15 20.36
N ASP A 219 -5.49 -5.13 20.61
CA ASP A 219 -5.82 -3.72 20.40
C ASP A 219 -5.34 -3.22 19.03
N VAL A 220 -4.56 -4.01 18.28
CA VAL A 220 -4.00 -3.62 16.97
C VAL A 220 -5.08 -3.27 15.93
N PRO A 221 -6.18 -4.05 15.76
CA PRO A 221 -7.25 -3.69 14.81
C PRO A 221 -7.92 -2.35 15.14
N ASP A 222 -8.02 -2.01 16.42
CA ASP A 222 -8.72 -0.81 16.90
C ASP A 222 -7.82 0.43 16.90
N THR A 223 -6.50 0.24 17.00
CA THR A 223 -5.51 1.31 17.12
C THR A 223 -4.74 1.61 15.82
N GLN A 224 -4.83 0.76 14.79
CA GLN A 224 -4.05 0.88 13.53
C GLN A 224 -4.89 1.12 12.27
N ALA A 225 -6.20 1.29 12.41
CA ALA A 225 -7.09 1.55 11.29
C ALA A 225 -6.97 3.01 10.85
N TRP A 226 -6.10 3.35 9.90
CA TRP A 226 -6.08 4.73 9.41
C TRP A 226 -5.66 4.97 7.98
N THR A 227 -6.05 6.14 7.46
CA THR A 227 -5.94 6.58 6.05
C THR A 227 -4.53 7.09 5.70
N PHE A 228 -3.53 6.94 6.57
CA PHE A 228 -2.18 7.41 6.23
C PHE A 228 -1.03 6.58 6.84
N GLY A 229 -1.27 5.28 7.04
CA GLY A 229 -0.30 4.23 7.38
C GLY A 229 -1.00 2.86 7.41
N MET A 230 -1.54 2.43 6.27
CA MET A 230 -2.95 2.06 6.10
C MET A 230 -3.33 0.58 6.17
N VAL A 231 -4.03 0.19 7.24
CA VAL A 231 -4.77 -1.09 7.30
C VAL A 231 -6.23 -0.85 7.71
N ARG A 232 -7.14 -0.70 6.74
CA ARG A 232 -8.58 -0.68 7.01
C ARG A 232 -9.09 -2.10 7.20
N GLY A 233 -9.90 -2.29 8.23
CA GLY A 233 -10.60 -3.55 8.46
C GLY A 233 -9.63 -4.72 8.64
N LEU A 234 -8.51 -4.48 9.32
CA LEU A 234 -7.57 -5.53 9.72
C LEU A 234 -8.34 -6.58 10.52
N LYS A 235 -8.37 -7.79 9.98
CA LYS A 235 -9.02 -8.96 10.59
C LYS A 235 -8.00 -10.07 10.62
N VAL A 236 -7.87 -10.72 11.77
CA VAL A 236 -7.05 -11.92 11.92
C VAL A 236 -7.97 -13.08 12.21
N ARG A 237 -7.74 -14.19 11.50
CA ARG A 237 -8.57 -15.38 11.59
C ARG A 237 -7.69 -16.63 11.49
N PRO A 238 -8.09 -17.75 12.11
CA PRO A 238 -7.55 -19.05 11.74
C PRO A 238 -7.74 -19.28 10.23
N GLY A 239 -6.71 -19.82 9.59
CA GLY A 239 -6.76 -20.22 8.18
C GLY A 239 -7.61 -21.46 7.94
N ALA A 240 -7.78 -21.84 6.67
CA ALA A 240 -8.49 -23.08 6.32
C ALA A 240 -7.62 -24.33 6.61
N VAL A 241 -6.31 -24.18 6.62
CA VAL A 241 -5.34 -25.18 7.05
C VAL A 241 -5.12 -25.03 8.56
N VAL A 242 -5.32 -26.11 9.31
CA VAL A 242 -5.17 -26.12 10.77
C VAL A 242 -3.74 -25.70 11.15
N GLY A 243 -3.61 -24.84 12.15
CA GLY A 243 -2.32 -24.30 12.60
C GLY A 243 -1.84 -23.06 11.85
N SER A 244 -2.58 -22.60 10.83
CA SER A 244 -2.27 -21.35 10.12
C SER A 244 -3.16 -20.18 10.58
N HIS A 245 -2.63 -18.96 10.47
CA HIS A 245 -3.34 -17.70 10.71
C HIS A 245 -3.25 -16.81 9.48
N ILE A 246 -4.38 -16.22 9.10
CA ILE A 246 -4.49 -15.28 7.99
C ILE A 246 -4.96 -13.94 8.54
N ALA A 247 -4.19 -12.89 8.25
CA ALA A 247 -4.60 -11.52 8.47
C ALA A 247 -4.98 -10.90 7.13
N THR A 248 -6.03 -10.09 7.11
CA THR A 248 -6.45 -9.34 5.92
C THR A 248 -6.76 -7.91 6.29
N CYS A 249 -6.35 -6.97 5.47
CA CYS A 249 -6.66 -5.55 5.63
C CYS A 249 -6.78 -4.87 4.26
N ARG A 250 -7.09 -3.58 4.26
CA ARG A 250 -7.16 -2.77 3.04
C ARG A 250 -6.30 -1.52 3.09
N THR A 251 -5.72 -1.14 1.96
CA THR A 251 -4.97 0.10 1.76
C THR A 251 -5.41 0.74 0.44
N PRO A 252 -5.40 2.06 0.26
CA PRO A 252 -5.81 2.67 -1.00
C PRO A 252 -4.86 2.39 -2.13
N ALA A 253 -5.48 2.14 -3.28
CA ALA A 253 -4.81 1.81 -4.52
C ALA A 253 -5.56 2.44 -5.70
N ALA A 254 -5.62 3.79 -5.74
CA ALA A 254 -6.36 4.58 -6.75
C ALA A 254 -7.84 4.20 -6.90
N GLY A 255 -8.37 3.51 -5.91
CA GLY A 255 -9.72 3.02 -5.96
C GLY A 255 -10.00 1.73 -6.73
N GLN A 256 -8.99 0.88 -6.88
CA GLN A 256 -9.15 -0.44 -7.48
C GLN A 256 -9.34 -1.50 -6.39
N ASP A 257 -10.59 -1.93 -6.13
CA ASP A 257 -10.96 -2.82 -5.01
C ASP A 257 -10.07 -4.07 -4.86
N HIS A 258 -9.67 -4.70 -5.97
CA HIS A 258 -8.80 -5.89 -5.95
C HIS A 258 -7.34 -5.58 -5.57
N LEU A 259 -6.88 -4.35 -5.81
CA LEU A 259 -5.56 -3.86 -5.41
C LEU A 259 -5.54 -3.30 -3.99
N GLU A 260 -6.71 -3.00 -3.41
CA GLU A 260 -6.79 -2.51 -2.05
C GLU A 260 -6.64 -3.63 -1.01
N GLY A 261 -6.91 -4.89 -1.35
CA GLY A 261 -6.81 -6.02 -0.42
C GLY A 261 -5.37 -6.46 -0.16
N ASN A 262 -4.95 -6.46 1.11
CA ASN A 262 -3.64 -6.96 1.56
C ASN A 262 -3.86 -8.11 2.54
N SER A 263 -2.96 -9.06 2.51
CA SER A 263 -3.05 -10.29 3.26
C SER A 263 -1.70 -10.62 3.90
N GLY A 264 -1.75 -11.22 5.07
CA GLY A 264 -0.57 -11.71 5.77
C GLY A 264 -0.80 -13.11 6.26
N LYS A 265 0.29 -13.87 6.35
CA LYS A 265 0.29 -15.28 6.71
C LYS A 265 1.29 -15.56 7.84
N GLY A 266 0.99 -16.56 8.65
CA GLY A 266 1.88 -17.03 9.72
C GLY A 266 1.34 -18.27 10.43
N THR A 267 2.20 -18.94 11.19
CA THR A 267 1.79 -19.99 12.14
C THR A 267 1.10 -19.39 13.36
N ASP A 268 1.35 -18.11 13.63
CA ASP A 268 0.72 -17.35 14.70
C ASP A 268 0.08 -16.05 14.17
N ALA A 269 -0.83 -15.50 14.97
CA ALA A 269 -1.61 -14.32 14.63
C ALA A 269 -0.76 -13.04 14.48
N ARG A 270 0.36 -12.92 15.22
CA ARG A 270 1.26 -11.75 15.19
C ARG A 270 2.07 -11.72 13.90
N SER A 271 2.60 -12.86 13.48
CA SER A 271 3.30 -13.02 12.19
C SER A 271 2.38 -12.69 11.02
N ALA A 272 1.14 -13.19 11.05
CA ALA A 272 0.13 -12.86 10.04
C ALA A 272 -0.16 -11.35 9.97
N VAL A 273 -0.39 -10.68 11.11
CA VAL A 273 -0.60 -9.22 11.14
C VAL A 273 0.60 -8.46 10.60
N THR A 274 1.81 -8.87 10.99
CA THR A 274 3.04 -8.20 10.54
C THR A 274 3.16 -8.27 9.02
N GLY A 275 2.87 -9.42 8.42
CA GLY A 275 2.84 -9.58 6.96
C GLY A 275 1.79 -8.70 6.29
N ALA A 276 0.56 -8.67 6.81
CA ALA A 276 -0.53 -7.89 6.22
C ALA A 276 -0.26 -6.38 6.28
N VAL A 277 0.31 -5.90 7.39
CA VAL A 277 0.73 -4.51 7.55
C VAL A 277 1.89 -4.19 6.61
N GLY A 278 2.87 -5.09 6.50
CA GLY A 278 4.00 -4.89 5.60
C GLY A 278 3.58 -4.74 4.14
N GLU A 279 2.73 -5.66 3.66
CA GLU A 279 2.18 -5.57 2.30
C GLU A 279 1.35 -4.28 2.12
N ALA A 280 0.57 -3.87 3.13
CA ALA A 280 -0.20 -2.65 3.03
C ALA A 280 0.66 -1.37 2.96
N VAL A 281 1.78 -1.35 3.68
CA VAL A 281 2.80 -0.28 3.61
C VAL A 281 3.48 -0.25 2.25
N GLU A 282 3.83 -1.42 1.72
CA GLU A 282 4.40 -1.59 0.38
C GLU A 282 3.49 -0.97 -0.68
N ARG A 283 2.24 -1.44 -0.75
CA ARG A 283 1.27 -0.98 -1.76
C ARG A 283 0.97 0.50 -1.65
N TYR A 284 0.88 1.02 -0.43
CA TYR A 284 0.69 2.45 -0.21
C TYR A 284 1.86 3.30 -0.73
N ALA A 285 3.10 2.92 -0.42
CA ALA A 285 4.27 3.64 -0.91
C ALA A 285 4.37 3.58 -2.44
N ALA A 286 4.03 2.44 -3.04
CA ALA A 286 3.95 2.30 -4.50
C ALA A 286 2.85 3.19 -5.11
N TYR A 287 1.71 3.32 -4.46
CA TYR A 287 0.67 4.22 -4.91
C TYR A 287 1.11 5.68 -4.81
N GLU A 288 1.76 6.05 -3.70
CA GLU A 288 2.28 7.39 -3.47
C GLU A 288 3.34 7.84 -4.46
N ALA A 289 4.15 6.89 -4.93
CA ALA A 289 5.19 7.13 -5.90
C ALA A 289 4.69 7.85 -7.16
N ASN A 290 3.40 7.74 -7.51
CA ASN A 290 2.78 8.50 -8.60
C ASN A 290 3.02 10.01 -8.50
N TRP A 291 2.98 10.58 -7.30
CA TRP A 291 3.09 12.03 -7.09
C TRP A 291 4.38 12.46 -6.42
N SER A 292 4.94 11.59 -5.57
CA SER A 292 6.02 11.96 -4.66
C SER A 292 7.42 11.63 -5.18
N LEU A 293 7.54 10.72 -6.15
CA LEU A 293 8.83 10.50 -6.80
C LEU A 293 9.17 11.65 -7.76
N PRO A 294 10.33 12.31 -7.58
CA PRO A 294 10.79 13.34 -8.49
C PRO A 294 11.13 12.75 -9.88
N PRO A 295 11.03 13.55 -10.96
CA PRO A 295 11.56 13.14 -12.26
C PRO A 295 13.05 12.82 -12.18
N ALA A 296 13.50 11.86 -12.99
CA ALA A 296 14.91 11.53 -13.13
C ALA A 296 15.74 12.75 -13.56
N ALA A 297 16.98 12.84 -13.06
CA ALA A 297 17.91 13.86 -13.51
C ALA A 297 18.17 13.75 -15.03
N ALA A 298 18.32 14.89 -15.72
CA ALA A 298 18.57 14.92 -17.16
C ALA A 298 19.88 14.18 -17.57
N THR A 299 20.83 14.08 -16.64
CA THR A 299 22.12 13.40 -16.80
C THR A 299 22.07 11.90 -16.51
N SER A 300 20.98 11.38 -15.92
CA SER A 300 20.87 9.98 -15.58
C SER A 300 20.76 9.12 -16.86
N PRO A 301 21.64 8.11 -17.06
CA PRO A 301 21.53 7.22 -18.20
C PRO A 301 20.20 6.47 -18.15
N ARG A 302 19.47 6.48 -19.28
CA ARG A 302 18.14 5.88 -19.38
C ARG A 302 18.24 4.39 -19.68
N VAL A 303 17.49 3.60 -18.92
CA VAL A 303 17.28 2.18 -19.22
C VAL A 303 16.12 2.05 -20.18
N ASP A 304 16.40 1.50 -21.36
CA ASP A 304 15.41 1.26 -22.39
C ASP A 304 14.23 0.41 -21.87
N LEU A 305 13.00 0.85 -22.18
CA LEU A 305 11.76 0.22 -21.74
C LEU A 305 11.64 -1.24 -22.20
N SER A 306 12.17 -1.57 -23.39
CA SER A 306 12.21 -2.94 -23.94
C SER A 306 12.97 -3.93 -23.06
N GLN A 307 13.78 -3.44 -22.11
CA GLN A 307 14.50 -4.28 -21.17
C GLN A 307 13.62 -4.80 -20.03
N PHE A 308 12.43 -4.25 -19.81
CA PHE A 308 11.57 -4.64 -18.70
C PHE A 308 10.34 -5.41 -19.18
N HIS A 309 9.93 -6.38 -18.37
CA HIS A 309 8.68 -7.12 -18.52
C HIS A 309 7.76 -6.76 -17.34
N PRO A 310 6.44 -6.58 -17.53
CA PRO A 310 5.75 -6.51 -18.80
C PRO A 310 6.05 -5.25 -19.61
N TYR A 311 6.24 -5.47 -20.90
CA TYR A 311 5.99 -4.51 -21.97
C TYR A 311 4.64 -4.99 -22.50
N GLY A 312 3.58 -4.21 -22.28
CA GLY A 312 2.24 -4.62 -22.68
C GLY A 312 1.87 -4.01 -24.02
N ASP A 313 0.78 -4.45 -24.65
CA ASP A 313 0.25 -3.93 -25.93
C ASP A 313 0.33 -2.41 -26.11
N ALA A 314 0.05 -1.61 -25.07
CA ALA A 314 0.15 -0.16 -25.15
C ALA A 314 1.58 0.35 -25.45
N TRP A 315 2.61 -0.40 -25.05
CA TRP A 315 4.02 -0.15 -25.33
C TRP A 315 4.56 -1.04 -26.46
N ASP A 316 4.06 -2.27 -26.64
CA ASP A 316 4.39 -3.15 -27.78
C ASP A 316 3.97 -2.55 -29.12
N ASN A 317 2.81 -1.87 -29.15
CA ASN A 317 2.26 -1.28 -30.37
C ASN A 317 2.72 0.16 -30.63
N ASP A 318 3.43 0.77 -29.68
CA ASP A 318 4.00 2.11 -29.84
C ASP A 318 5.50 1.98 -30.17
N PRO A 319 5.95 2.43 -31.35
CA PRO A 319 7.37 2.40 -31.71
C PRO A 319 8.23 3.39 -30.91
N ALA A 320 7.63 4.34 -30.20
CA ALA A 320 8.33 5.34 -29.39
C ALA A 320 7.53 5.73 -28.12
N PRO A 321 7.29 4.78 -27.20
CA PRO A 321 6.43 5.02 -26.05
C PRO A 321 7.02 6.12 -25.18
N THR A 322 6.22 7.18 -24.95
CA THR A 322 6.60 8.23 -24.00
C THR A 322 6.43 7.68 -22.59
N ALA A 323 7.44 7.86 -21.74
CA ALA A 323 7.38 7.44 -20.34
C ALA A 323 7.99 8.52 -19.46
N ASP A 324 7.37 8.76 -18.31
CA ASP A 324 8.03 9.49 -17.23
C ASP A 324 9.12 8.60 -16.64
N TYR A 325 10.27 9.20 -16.33
CA TYR A 325 11.39 8.48 -15.71
C TYR A 325 11.63 8.98 -14.29
N VAL A 326 12.08 8.07 -13.42
CA VAL A 326 12.54 8.33 -12.07
C VAL A 326 13.93 7.73 -11.89
N ASP A 327 14.73 8.31 -10.98
CA ASP A 327 16.04 7.78 -10.67
C ASP A 327 15.95 6.52 -9.79
N GLY A 328 16.75 5.52 -10.14
CA GLY A 328 17.04 4.34 -9.35
C GLY A 328 18.55 4.11 -9.23
N THR A 329 18.95 3.17 -8.39
CA THR A 329 20.35 2.78 -8.21
C THR A 329 20.59 1.44 -8.89
N ASP A 330 21.49 1.39 -9.87
CA ASP A 330 22.04 0.14 -10.39
C ASP A 330 22.91 -0.50 -9.31
N LEU A 331 22.50 -1.66 -8.81
CA LEU A 331 23.19 -2.34 -7.71
C LEU A 331 24.56 -2.90 -8.13
N ALA A 332 24.80 -3.11 -9.43
CA ALA A 332 26.07 -3.65 -9.91
C ALA A 332 27.14 -2.57 -10.11
N GLY A 333 26.75 -1.43 -10.70
CA GLY A 333 27.65 -0.30 -10.94
C GLY A 333 27.64 0.78 -9.85
N HIS A 334 26.70 0.69 -8.89
CA HIS A 334 26.37 1.71 -7.87
C HIS A 334 26.01 3.09 -8.44
N GLY A 335 25.79 3.19 -9.76
CA GLY A 335 25.43 4.43 -10.43
C GLY A 335 23.93 4.69 -10.41
N THR A 336 23.56 5.98 -10.52
CA THR A 336 22.18 6.37 -10.76
C THR A 336 21.78 6.05 -12.20
N VAL A 337 20.62 5.45 -12.39
CA VAL A 337 20.03 5.14 -13.69
C VAL A 337 18.57 5.57 -13.72
N ALA A 338 18.10 6.07 -14.85
CA ALA A 338 16.72 6.47 -15.03
C ALA A 338 15.87 5.27 -15.48
N VAL A 339 14.79 4.96 -14.75
CA VAL A 339 13.83 3.90 -15.07
C VAL A 339 12.41 4.43 -15.23
N PRO A 340 11.55 3.75 -16.03
CA PRO A 340 10.17 4.18 -16.23
C PRO A 340 9.36 4.19 -14.92
N LYS A 341 8.77 5.35 -14.58
CA LYS A 341 7.94 5.54 -13.38
C LYS A 341 6.75 4.59 -13.32
N ALA A 342 6.19 4.27 -14.48
CA ALA A 342 5.05 3.36 -14.61
C ALA A 342 5.37 1.91 -14.20
N LEU A 343 6.65 1.53 -14.14
CA LEU A 343 7.11 0.24 -13.61
C LEU A 343 7.42 0.29 -12.11
N VAL A 344 7.42 1.49 -11.52
CA VAL A 344 7.77 1.75 -10.12
C VAL A 344 6.53 1.96 -9.27
N ALA A 345 5.62 2.82 -9.72
CA ALA A 345 4.39 3.12 -9.02
C ALA A 345 3.31 2.05 -9.27
N PHE A 346 2.44 1.82 -8.28
CA PHE A 346 1.37 0.83 -8.39
C PHE A 346 0.11 1.19 -7.57
N PRO A 347 -1.09 1.17 -8.19
CA PRO A 347 -1.31 1.25 -9.63
C PRO A 347 -0.77 2.58 -10.16
N TYR A 348 -0.21 2.59 -11.37
CA TYR A 348 0.20 3.82 -12.03
C TYR A 348 -1.03 4.57 -12.58
N VAL A 349 -1.12 5.87 -12.31
CA VAL A 349 -2.29 6.70 -12.67
C VAL A 349 -2.05 7.60 -13.90
N GLY A 350 -0.85 7.59 -14.47
CA GLY A 350 -0.54 8.34 -15.68
C GLY A 350 -1.15 7.71 -16.94
N ALA A 351 -1.23 8.49 -18.02
CA ALA A 351 -1.81 8.06 -19.30
C ALA A 351 -1.03 6.89 -19.95
N ASN A 352 0.29 6.88 -19.80
CA ASN A 352 1.19 5.91 -20.45
C ASN A 352 1.38 4.64 -19.60
N ARG A 353 0.29 4.11 -19.04
CA ARG A 353 0.33 2.91 -18.18
C ARG A 353 0.63 1.65 -18.98
N PRO A 354 1.39 0.68 -18.42
CA PRO A 354 1.50 -0.64 -19.04
C PRO A 354 0.13 -1.32 -19.09
N THR A 355 -0.06 -2.21 -20.06
CA THR A 355 -1.26 -3.07 -20.14
C THR A 355 -1.45 -3.88 -18.85
N TYR A 356 -0.35 -4.25 -18.19
CA TYR A 356 -0.37 -4.97 -16.93
C TYR A 356 0.55 -4.29 -15.91
N GLY A 357 -0.03 -3.72 -14.87
CA GLY A 357 0.71 -3.37 -13.65
C GLY A 357 0.80 -4.58 -12.73
N GLY A 358 1.94 -4.75 -12.05
CA GLY A 358 2.11 -5.80 -11.04
C GLY A 358 2.91 -5.32 -9.84
N THR A 359 2.73 -5.97 -8.70
CA THR A 359 3.46 -5.69 -7.46
C THR A 359 4.83 -6.38 -7.40
N THR A 360 5.15 -7.28 -8.34
CA THR A 360 6.43 -8.01 -8.38
C THR A 360 7.65 -7.10 -8.16
N GLY A 361 8.46 -7.40 -7.16
CA GLY A 361 9.65 -6.64 -6.80
C GLY A 361 9.39 -5.46 -5.87
N LEU A 362 8.14 -5.23 -5.47
CA LEU A 362 7.80 -4.29 -4.41
C LEU A 362 8.02 -4.98 -3.07
N ALA A 363 8.80 -4.37 -2.20
CA ALA A 363 9.10 -4.97 -0.90
C ALA A 363 9.38 -3.89 0.14
N ALA A 364 9.05 -4.21 1.39
CA ALA A 364 9.38 -3.39 2.53
C ALA A 364 10.05 -4.18 3.64
N ALA A 365 10.99 -3.51 4.30
CA ALA A 365 11.78 -4.04 5.40
C ALA A 365 12.29 -2.87 6.27
N PRO A 366 12.90 -3.13 7.44
CA PRO A 366 13.49 -2.08 8.27
C PRO A 366 14.56 -1.25 7.54
N ASP A 367 15.36 -1.87 6.67
CA ASP A 367 16.42 -1.21 5.91
C ASP A 367 16.35 -1.48 4.40
N VAL A 368 17.14 -0.72 3.62
CA VAL A 368 17.16 -0.76 2.16
C VAL A 368 17.69 -2.08 1.62
N ALA A 369 18.70 -2.67 2.27
CA ALA A 369 19.35 -3.88 1.78
C ALA A 369 18.40 -5.07 1.91
N ASP A 370 17.74 -5.20 3.06
CA ASP A 370 16.72 -6.22 3.29
C ASP A 370 15.52 -6.07 2.35
N ALA A 371 15.01 -4.84 2.18
CA ALA A 371 13.89 -4.57 1.28
C ALA A 371 14.29 -4.91 -0.17
N THR A 372 15.51 -4.56 -0.57
CA THR A 372 16.06 -4.83 -1.90
C THR A 372 16.27 -6.33 -2.13
N LEU A 373 16.80 -7.06 -1.15
CA LEU A 373 16.95 -8.51 -1.27
C LEU A 373 15.59 -9.21 -1.40
N ARG A 374 14.60 -8.81 -0.60
CA ARG A 374 13.22 -9.34 -0.70
C ARG A 374 12.60 -9.09 -2.07
N GLY A 375 12.65 -7.83 -2.55
CA GLY A 375 12.14 -7.49 -3.87
C GLY A 375 12.88 -8.22 -4.99
N LEU A 376 14.21 -8.37 -4.88
CA LEU A 376 15.01 -9.13 -5.83
C LEU A 376 14.61 -10.61 -5.87
N ARG A 377 14.47 -11.25 -4.70
CA ARG A 377 14.04 -12.65 -4.62
C ARG A 377 12.68 -12.85 -5.28
N GLU A 378 11.71 -11.97 -5.03
CA GLU A 378 10.39 -12.06 -5.66
C GLU A 378 10.48 -11.95 -7.20
N VAL A 379 11.25 -11.00 -7.72
CA VAL A 379 11.43 -10.86 -9.18
C VAL A 379 12.03 -12.13 -9.79
N LEU A 380 13.07 -12.69 -9.17
CA LEU A 380 13.76 -13.89 -9.67
C LEU A 380 12.93 -15.16 -9.52
N GLU A 381 12.11 -15.25 -8.47
CA GLU A 381 11.14 -16.33 -8.27
C GLU A 381 10.09 -16.31 -9.39
N ARG A 382 9.55 -15.13 -9.72
CA ARG A 382 8.61 -14.98 -10.84
C ARG A 382 9.27 -15.30 -12.19
N ASP A 383 10.49 -14.82 -12.42
CA ASP A 383 11.26 -15.11 -13.64
C ASP A 383 11.48 -16.62 -13.83
N SER A 384 11.89 -17.29 -12.75
CA SER A 384 12.10 -18.74 -12.70
C SER A 384 10.81 -19.49 -13.02
N LEU A 385 9.73 -19.20 -12.30
CA LEU A 385 8.43 -19.84 -12.51
C LEU A 385 7.94 -19.67 -13.95
N TYR A 386 7.84 -18.44 -14.45
CA TYR A 386 7.18 -18.20 -15.73
C TYR A 386 7.96 -18.83 -16.86
N HIS A 387 9.29 -18.81 -16.83
CA HIS A 387 10.08 -19.45 -17.87
C HIS A 387 9.96 -20.98 -17.87
N HIS A 388 9.88 -21.60 -16.68
CA HIS A 388 9.91 -23.06 -16.57
C HIS A 388 8.53 -23.69 -16.58
N PHE A 389 7.60 -23.21 -15.76
CA PHE A 389 6.27 -23.80 -15.61
C PHE A 389 5.41 -23.61 -16.86
N THR A 390 5.43 -22.43 -17.50
CA THR A 390 4.68 -22.23 -18.76
C THR A 390 5.17 -23.20 -19.85
N GLY A 391 6.48 -23.44 -19.88
CA GLY A 391 7.15 -24.39 -20.75
C GLY A 391 7.01 -25.86 -20.32
N MET A 392 6.33 -26.15 -19.19
CA MET A 392 6.27 -27.48 -18.56
C MET A 392 7.65 -28.16 -18.47
N ARG A 393 8.69 -27.38 -18.16
CA ARG A 393 10.06 -27.88 -18.06
C ARG A 393 10.25 -28.75 -16.82
N PRO A 394 11.17 -29.73 -16.83
CA PRO A 394 11.47 -30.52 -15.64
C PRO A 394 11.83 -29.64 -14.43
N ALA A 395 11.28 -30.01 -13.28
CA ALA A 395 11.51 -29.43 -11.98
C ALA A 395 12.18 -30.47 -11.06
N HIS A 396 12.73 -29.98 -9.96
CA HIS A 396 13.24 -30.79 -8.86
C HIS A 396 12.20 -30.86 -7.76
N ARG A 397 11.77 -32.07 -7.41
CA ARG A 397 10.87 -32.31 -6.28
C ARG A 397 11.67 -32.32 -4.98
N LEU A 398 11.25 -31.50 -4.03
CA LEU A 398 11.83 -31.40 -2.70
C LEU A 398 10.93 -32.11 -1.67
N ASP A 399 11.52 -32.53 -0.55
CA ASP A 399 10.77 -33.02 0.61
C ASP A 399 10.42 -31.85 1.55
N GLY A 400 9.15 -31.70 1.88
CA GLY A 400 8.66 -30.69 2.82
C GLY A 400 8.25 -31.23 4.18
N ALA A 401 8.46 -32.52 4.46
CA ALA A 401 8.03 -33.11 5.71
C ALA A 401 8.68 -32.44 6.93
N ALA A 402 9.95 -32.02 6.82
CA ALA A 402 10.64 -31.28 7.87
C ALA A 402 10.00 -29.89 8.11
N SER A 403 9.75 -29.14 7.04
CA SER A 403 9.04 -27.85 7.09
C SER A 403 7.65 -27.96 7.71
N LEU A 404 6.86 -28.95 7.30
CA LEU A 404 5.53 -29.17 7.86
C LEU A 404 5.59 -29.43 9.37
N ARG A 405 6.56 -30.19 9.86
CA ARG A 405 6.75 -30.41 11.32
C ARG A 405 7.18 -29.12 12.02
N ARG A 406 8.18 -28.41 11.48
CA ARG A 406 8.73 -27.17 12.04
C ARG A 406 7.66 -26.07 12.16
N LEU A 407 6.74 -26.00 11.20
CA LEU A 407 5.64 -25.05 11.19
C LEU A 407 4.40 -25.53 11.98
N GLY A 408 4.38 -26.76 12.50
CA GLY A 408 3.21 -27.32 13.16
C GLY A 408 2.04 -27.61 12.21
N LEU A 409 2.33 -27.84 10.93
CA LEU A 409 1.37 -28.11 9.84
C LEU A 409 1.38 -29.60 9.39
N ALA A 410 2.04 -30.48 10.15
CA ALA A 410 2.08 -31.90 9.84
C ALA A 410 0.67 -32.50 9.81
N GLY A 411 0.28 -33.07 8.65
CA GLY A 411 -1.07 -33.60 8.43
C GLY A 411 -2.17 -32.55 8.26
N ALA A 412 -1.83 -31.25 8.21
CA ALA A 412 -2.83 -30.18 8.09
C ALA A 412 -3.39 -30.04 6.67
N PHE A 413 -2.62 -30.41 5.65
CA PHE A 413 -3.04 -30.42 4.25
C PHE A 413 -3.72 -31.75 3.92
N ARG A 414 -4.98 -31.68 3.47
CA ARG A 414 -5.73 -32.84 2.96
C ARG A 414 -5.49 -32.99 1.47
N GLY A 415 -5.18 -34.19 1.00
CA GLY A 415 -4.91 -34.44 -0.41
C GLY A 415 -3.43 -34.38 -0.76
N ASP A 416 -3.13 -33.97 -1.99
CA ASP A 416 -1.80 -34.11 -2.56
C ASP A 416 -1.00 -32.79 -2.46
N LEU A 417 0.28 -32.89 -2.08
CA LEU A 417 1.20 -31.78 -1.92
C LEU A 417 2.48 -32.02 -2.72
N TRP A 418 2.84 -31.07 -3.57
CA TRP A 418 4.08 -31.07 -4.34
C TRP A 418 4.89 -29.82 -4.03
N ILE A 419 6.21 -29.98 -3.97
CA ILE A 419 7.15 -28.91 -3.64
C ILE A 419 8.24 -28.96 -4.69
N LEU A 420 8.27 -27.92 -5.51
CA LEU A 420 9.10 -27.88 -6.70
C LEU A 420 10.10 -26.72 -6.63
N HIS A 421 11.28 -26.97 -7.17
CA HIS A 421 12.29 -25.97 -7.47
C HIS A 421 12.69 -26.10 -8.95
N TRP A 422 12.85 -24.98 -9.65
CA TRP A 422 13.39 -24.96 -11.01
C TRP A 422 14.83 -24.45 -11.01
N PRO A 423 15.83 -25.32 -11.26
CA PRO A 423 17.22 -24.90 -11.24
C PRO A 423 17.51 -23.83 -12.29
N ASN A 424 18.07 -22.72 -11.84
CA ASN A 424 18.55 -21.68 -12.73
C ASN A 424 20.07 -21.77 -12.87
N ARG A 425 20.57 -21.92 -14.10
CA ARG A 425 22.01 -22.01 -14.37
C ARG A 425 22.74 -20.67 -14.19
N LYS A 426 22.02 -19.55 -14.22
CA LYS A 426 22.61 -18.21 -14.16
C LYS A 426 22.96 -17.83 -12.72
N TYR A 427 22.12 -18.21 -11.76
CA TYR A 427 22.26 -17.91 -10.34
C TYR A 427 21.63 -19.03 -9.51
N LEU A 428 22.18 -19.27 -8.32
CA LEU A 428 21.58 -20.19 -7.35
C LEU A 428 20.83 -19.39 -6.28
N MET A 429 19.52 -19.57 -6.24
CA MET A 429 18.62 -18.97 -5.26
C MET A 429 17.66 -20.03 -4.75
N PRO A 430 17.40 -20.11 -3.44
CA PRO A 430 16.28 -20.86 -2.92
C PRO A 430 14.96 -20.20 -3.35
N ASP A 431 14.41 -20.63 -4.48
CA ASP A 431 13.02 -20.41 -4.89
C ASP A 431 12.28 -21.74 -4.92
N VAL A 432 11.15 -21.78 -4.22
CA VAL A 432 10.32 -22.97 -4.06
C VAL A 432 8.87 -22.65 -4.38
N HIS A 433 8.20 -23.61 -4.99
CA HIS A 433 6.80 -23.54 -5.35
C HIS A 433 6.05 -24.72 -4.76
N ALA A 434 5.07 -24.43 -3.91
CA ALA A 434 4.21 -25.46 -3.35
C ALA A 434 2.90 -25.52 -4.14
N PHE A 435 2.47 -26.72 -4.48
CA PHE A 435 1.20 -27.01 -5.14
C PHE A 435 0.38 -27.90 -4.23
N HIS A 436 -0.90 -27.59 -4.05
CA HIS A 436 -1.80 -28.37 -3.21
C HIS A 436 -3.11 -28.62 -3.94
N HIS A 437 -3.45 -29.90 -4.07
CA HIS A 437 -4.74 -30.34 -4.56
C HIS A 437 -5.58 -30.80 -3.36
N ASP A 438 -6.63 -30.03 -3.07
CA ASP A 438 -7.64 -30.38 -2.08
C ASP A 438 -8.85 -31.03 -2.78
N PRO A 439 -8.97 -32.38 -2.75
CA PRO A 439 -10.06 -33.08 -3.41
C PRO A 439 -11.43 -32.78 -2.76
N HIS A 440 -11.48 -32.34 -1.50
CA HIS A 440 -12.74 -32.00 -0.83
C HIS A 440 -13.26 -30.64 -1.29
N ALA A 441 -12.36 -29.70 -1.56
CA ALA A 441 -12.72 -28.38 -2.07
C ALA A 441 -12.78 -28.32 -3.61
N GLY A 442 -12.32 -29.38 -4.30
CA GLY A 442 -12.16 -29.39 -5.76
C GLY A 442 -11.28 -28.23 -6.22
N LEU A 443 -10.12 -28.08 -5.56
CA LEU A 443 -9.27 -26.92 -5.68
C LEU A 443 -7.81 -27.35 -5.86
N LEU A 444 -7.16 -26.83 -6.90
CA LEU A 444 -5.71 -26.86 -7.05
C LEU A 444 -5.18 -25.44 -6.88
N VAL A 445 -4.31 -25.25 -5.90
CA VAL A 445 -3.66 -23.95 -5.63
C VAL A 445 -2.15 -24.08 -5.68
N ARG A 446 -1.50 -22.93 -5.89
CA ARG A 446 -0.06 -22.80 -5.95
C ARG A 446 0.36 -21.58 -5.15
N SER A 447 1.51 -21.69 -4.51
CA SER A 447 2.19 -20.59 -3.84
C SER A 447 3.67 -20.58 -4.19
N SER A 448 4.37 -19.60 -3.68
CA SER A 448 5.81 -19.52 -3.80
C SER A 448 6.48 -19.00 -2.53
N GLY A 449 7.77 -19.27 -2.43
CA GLY A 449 8.58 -18.87 -1.30
C GLY A 449 10.05 -18.82 -1.67
N SER A 450 10.77 -17.93 -1.01
CA SER A 450 12.21 -17.75 -1.19
C SER A 450 12.90 -17.45 0.14
N GLY A 451 14.19 -17.80 0.24
CA GLY A 451 14.92 -17.77 1.51
C GLY A 451 16.44 -17.67 1.34
N LEU A 452 17.16 -17.67 2.47
CA LEU A 452 18.61 -17.89 2.50
C LEU A 452 18.94 -19.36 2.23
N THR A 453 18.04 -20.25 2.63
CA THR A 453 18.15 -21.70 2.45
C THR A 453 16.90 -22.28 1.77
N PHE A 454 17.00 -23.49 1.24
CA PHE A 454 15.82 -24.20 0.71
C PHE A 454 14.79 -24.49 1.78
N ASP A 455 15.21 -24.79 3.01
CA ASP A 455 14.31 -24.97 4.15
C ASP A 455 13.46 -23.72 4.42
N GLU A 456 14.07 -22.54 4.42
CA GLU A 456 13.35 -21.27 4.57
C GLU A 456 12.41 -21.00 3.38
N ALA A 457 12.85 -21.31 2.15
CA ALA A 457 12.02 -21.15 0.96
C ALA A 457 10.80 -22.08 0.98
N VAL A 458 10.96 -23.33 1.43
CA VAL A 458 9.85 -24.28 1.63
C VAL A 458 8.92 -23.77 2.73
N ASP A 459 9.45 -23.29 3.85
CA ASP A 459 8.63 -22.74 4.94
C ASP A 459 7.78 -21.56 4.46
N SER A 460 8.40 -20.62 3.74
CA SER A 460 7.71 -19.47 3.14
C SER A 460 6.63 -19.92 2.14
N ALA A 461 6.94 -20.88 1.27
CA ALA A 461 6.01 -21.40 0.28
C ALA A 461 4.80 -22.07 0.95
N MET A 462 5.01 -22.82 2.05
CA MET A 462 3.92 -23.45 2.81
C MET A 462 3.01 -22.45 3.50
N LEU A 463 3.58 -21.40 4.11
CA LEU A 463 2.79 -20.36 4.74
C LEU A 463 1.95 -19.58 3.72
N GLU A 464 2.51 -19.29 2.55
CA GLU A 464 1.77 -18.69 1.45
C GLU A 464 0.70 -19.63 0.89
N LEU A 465 0.98 -20.94 0.83
CA LEU A 465 0.01 -21.95 0.42
C LEU A 465 -1.22 -21.95 1.33
N CYS A 466 -1.04 -21.79 2.65
CA CYS A 466 -2.15 -21.67 3.59
C CYS A 466 -3.05 -20.45 3.28
N GLN A 467 -2.46 -19.33 2.86
CA GLN A 467 -3.21 -18.13 2.47
C GLN A 467 -4.01 -18.37 1.18
N VAL A 468 -3.34 -18.84 0.12
CA VAL A 468 -3.99 -19.07 -1.18
C VAL A 468 -5.08 -20.14 -1.05
N HIS A 469 -4.84 -21.20 -0.27
CA HIS A 469 -5.85 -22.22 0.03
C HIS A 469 -7.05 -21.64 0.79
N HIS A 470 -6.81 -20.81 1.82
CA HIS A 470 -7.88 -20.15 2.56
C HIS A 470 -8.75 -19.27 1.67
N GLU A 471 -8.14 -18.47 0.80
CA GLU A 471 -8.85 -17.62 -0.15
C GLU A 471 -9.64 -18.44 -1.18
N GLY A 472 -9.05 -19.51 -1.70
CA GLY A 472 -9.71 -20.45 -2.62
C GLY A 472 -10.93 -21.13 -2.02
N VAL A 473 -10.82 -21.68 -0.80
CA VAL A 473 -11.94 -22.29 -0.06
C VAL A 473 -13.03 -21.26 0.23
N ARG A 474 -12.66 -20.04 0.66
CA ARG A 474 -13.62 -18.98 0.93
C ARG A 474 -14.40 -18.58 -0.33
N ALA A 475 -13.71 -18.36 -1.45
CA ALA A 475 -14.34 -18.03 -2.72
C ALA A 475 -15.27 -19.15 -3.18
N HIS A 476 -14.82 -20.41 -3.09
CA HIS A 476 -15.64 -21.56 -3.44
C HIS A 476 -16.94 -21.62 -2.64
N ARG A 477 -16.88 -21.46 -1.31
CA ARG A 477 -18.06 -21.46 -0.44
C ARG A 477 -19.04 -20.32 -0.75
N ALA A 478 -18.52 -19.21 -1.29
CA ALA A 478 -19.33 -18.09 -1.75
C ALA A 478 -19.89 -18.28 -3.18
N GLY A 479 -19.68 -19.43 -3.82
CA GLY A 479 -20.12 -19.68 -5.20
C GLY A 479 -19.33 -18.89 -6.24
N ALA A 480 -18.13 -18.40 -5.89
CA ALA A 480 -17.30 -17.56 -6.75
C ALA A 480 -15.90 -18.16 -6.95
N ALA A 481 -15.17 -17.64 -7.94
CA ALA A 481 -13.73 -17.84 -8.06
C ALA A 481 -13.00 -16.54 -7.69
N THR A 482 -11.77 -16.64 -7.18
CA THR A 482 -10.93 -15.46 -6.89
C THR A 482 -10.53 -14.71 -8.17
N SER A 483 -10.43 -15.42 -9.30
CA SER A 483 -10.20 -14.87 -10.64
C SER A 483 -10.63 -15.87 -11.71
N SER A 484 -10.65 -15.46 -12.98
CA SER A 484 -10.90 -16.34 -14.12
C SER A 484 -9.85 -17.46 -14.25
N VAL A 485 -8.57 -17.17 -13.94
CA VAL A 485 -7.49 -18.18 -13.94
C VAL A 485 -7.71 -19.21 -12.85
N HIS A 486 -8.06 -18.77 -11.64
CA HIS A 486 -8.41 -19.67 -10.55
C HIS A 486 -9.65 -20.50 -10.88
N ALA A 487 -10.66 -19.94 -11.56
CA ALA A 487 -11.81 -20.72 -12.02
C ALA A 487 -11.39 -21.84 -12.99
N ARG A 488 -10.45 -21.56 -13.90
CA ARG A 488 -9.92 -22.53 -14.86
C ARG A 488 -9.13 -23.65 -14.16
N TRP A 489 -8.30 -23.32 -13.18
CA TRP A 489 -7.54 -24.30 -12.39
C TRP A 489 -8.40 -25.27 -11.56
N ARG A 490 -9.70 -25.01 -11.43
CA ARG A 490 -10.66 -25.91 -10.77
C ARG A 490 -11.31 -26.91 -11.72
N GLN A 491 -11.11 -26.76 -13.03
CA GLN A 491 -11.63 -27.71 -13.99
C GLN A 491 -10.92 -29.05 -13.84
N PRO A 492 -11.64 -30.19 -13.74
CA PRO A 492 -11.02 -31.50 -13.54
C PRO A 492 -9.92 -31.82 -14.57
N SER A 493 -10.14 -31.50 -15.84
CA SER A 493 -9.14 -31.70 -16.91
C SER A 493 -7.85 -30.91 -16.70
N VAL A 494 -7.96 -29.68 -16.18
CA VAL A 494 -6.81 -28.81 -15.88
C VAL A 494 -6.06 -29.31 -14.64
N ILE A 495 -6.80 -29.77 -13.62
CA ILE A 495 -6.23 -30.42 -12.44
C ILE A 495 -5.45 -31.67 -12.86
N ASP A 496 -6.04 -32.55 -13.66
CA ASP A 496 -5.41 -33.80 -14.10
C ASP A 496 -4.18 -33.56 -14.98
N GLU A 497 -4.22 -32.55 -15.86
CA GLU A 497 -3.07 -32.12 -16.64
C GLU A 497 -1.92 -31.63 -15.74
N CYS A 498 -2.23 -30.74 -14.79
CA CYS A 498 -1.23 -30.23 -13.85
C CYS A 498 -0.66 -31.35 -12.99
N ARG A 499 -1.51 -32.21 -12.41
CA ARG A 499 -1.09 -33.34 -11.59
C ARG A 499 -0.16 -34.28 -12.33
N ARG A 500 -0.48 -34.65 -13.58
CA ARG A 500 0.43 -35.48 -14.41
C ARG A 500 1.80 -34.86 -14.55
N TYR A 501 1.86 -33.54 -14.77
CA TYR A 501 3.13 -32.82 -14.77
C TYR A 501 3.81 -32.89 -13.39
N LEU A 502 3.11 -32.56 -12.30
CA LEU A 502 3.66 -32.52 -10.94
C LEU A 502 4.18 -33.90 -10.46
N ASP A 503 3.46 -34.98 -10.79
CA ASP A 503 3.82 -36.35 -10.43
C ASP A 503 5.03 -36.88 -11.21
N ALA A 504 5.30 -36.35 -12.40
CA ALA A 504 6.46 -36.71 -13.21
C ALA A 504 7.79 -36.12 -12.68
N GLN A 505 7.74 -35.22 -11.71
CA GLN A 505 8.94 -34.53 -11.20
C GLN A 505 9.76 -35.43 -10.28
N ARG A 506 11.09 -35.39 -10.44
CA ARG A 506 12.00 -36.30 -9.74
C ARG A 506 12.49 -35.71 -8.43
N PRO A 507 12.63 -36.52 -7.36
CA PRO A 507 13.33 -36.09 -6.16
C PRO A 507 14.74 -35.59 -6.48
N HIS A 508 15.18 -34.53 -5.79
CA HIS A 508 16.54 -34.02 -5.93
C HIS A 508 17.12 -33.59 -4.60
N ALA A 509 18.43 -33.75 -4.45
CA ALA A 509 19.15 -33.19 -3.32
C ALA A 509 19.24 -31.66 -3.46
N VAL A 510 19.05 -30.94 -2.36
CA VAL A 510 19.25 -29.49 -2.35
C VAL A 510 20.74 -29.18 -2.53
N PRO A 511 21.12 -28.27 -3.45
CA PRO A 511 22.51 -27.87 -3.59
C PRO A 511 22.95 -27.01 -2.40
N GLU A 512 24.27 -26.98 -2.16
CA GLU A 512 24.87 -26.09 -1.16
C GLU A 512 24.80 -24.62 -1.60
N MET A 513 24.48 -23.72 -0.66
CA MET A 513 24.34 -22.30 -0.95
C MET A 513 25.71 -21.61 -1.03
N PRO A 514 25.95 -20.76 -2.05
CA PRO A 514 27.24 -20.07 -2.23
C PRO A 514 27.38 -18.81 -1.34
N TYR A 515 26.57 -18.71 -0.29
CA TYR A 515 26.49 -17.61 0.65
C TYR A 515 25.91 -18.12 1.98
N HIS A 516 26.18 -17.40 3.07
CA HIS A 516 25.78 -17.79 4.42
C HIS A 516 24.78 -16.84 5.08
N ASP A 517 24.64 -15.62 4.54
CA ASP A 517 23.79 -14.56 5.09
C ASP A 517 23.12 -13.73 3.98
N ALA A 518 22.24 -12.81 4.39
CA ALA A 518 21.50 -11.94 3.47
C ALA A 518 22.40 -10.99 2.67
N PRO A 519 23.39 -10.30 3.25
CA PRO A 519 24.33 -9.48 2.50
C PRO A 519 25.09 -10.29 1.42
N GLY A 520 25.62 -11.45 1.78
CA GLY A 520 26.34 -12.34 0.86
C GLY A 520 25.44 -12.87 -0.26
N GLN A 521 24.17 -13.17 0.03
CA GLN A 521 23.21 -13.53 -1.00
C GLN A 521 22.93 -12.36 -1.96
N LEU A 522 22.70 -11.15 -1.44
CA LEU A 522 22.47 -9.97 -2.27
C LEU A 522 23.66 -9.71 -3.20
N GLU A 523 24.89 -9.73 -2.67
CA GLU A 523 26.12 -9.57 -3.45
C GLU A 523 26.24 -10.66 -4.52
N HIS A 524 26.01 -11.92 -4.16
CA HIS A 524 26.05 -13.04 -5.09
C HIS A 524 25.07 -12.81 -6.25
N LEU A 525 23.79 -12.52 -5.95
CA LEU A 525 22.76 -12.35 -6.97
C LEU A 525 23.05 -11.15 -7.88
N VAL A 526 23.45 -10.00 -7.30
CA VAL A 526 23.82 -8.80 -8.06
C VAL A 526 24.97 -9.10 -9.01
N ARG A 527 26.05 -9.74 -8.53
CA ARG A 527 27.21 -10.11 -9.35
C ARG A 527 26.83 -11.06 -10.50
N ARG A 528 26.02 -12.08 -10.21
CA ARG A 528 25.59 -13.06 -11.23
C ARG A 528 24.68 -12.43 -12.29
N LEU A 529 23.79 -11.53 -11.90
CA LEU A 529 22.90 -10.81 -12.82
C LEU A 529 23.69 -9.79 -13.66
N ALA A 530 24.60 -9.04 -13.05
CA ALA A 530 25.50 -8.13 -13.75
C ALA A 530 26.31 -8.83 -14.86
N ALA A 531 26.79 -10.04 -14.60
CA ALA A 531 27.48 -10.87 -15.60
C ALA A 531 26.62 -11.25 -16.82
N THR A 532 25.30 -11.07 -16.75
CA THR A 532 24.37 -11.24 -17.89
C THR A 532 24.14 -9.95 -18.70
N GLY A 533 24.85 -8.87 -18.35
CA GLY A 533 24.94 -7.61 -19.06
C GLY A 533 24.24 -6.42 -18.39
N ARG A 534 23.40 -6.63 -17.36
CA ARG A 534 22.78 -5.55 -16.58
C ARG A 534 22.51 -6.00 -15.14
N GLY A 535 22.80 -5.13 -14.17
CA GLY A 535 22.50 -5.35 -12.77
C GLY A 535 21.03 -5.13 -12.42
N PRO A 536 20.56 -5.64 -11.26
CA PRO A 536 19.28 -5.23 -10.69
C PRO A 536 19.30 -3.74 -10.35
N ILE A 537 18.14 -3.09 -10.47
CA ILE A 537 17.96 -1.68 -10.16
C ILE A 537 16.99 -1.57 -8.99
N THR A 538 17.36 -0.81 -7.97
CA THR A 538 16.48 -0.51 -6.83
C THR A 538 16.02 0.93 -6.89
N VAL A 539 14.72 1.16 -6.70
CA VAL A 539 14.13 2.50 -6.55
C VAL A 539 13.55 2.59 -5.14
N ARG A 540 14.12 3.46 -4.31
CA ARG A 540 13.56 3.72 -2.99
C ARG A 540 12.26 4.50 -3.12
N LEU A 541 11.19 3.97 -2.56
CA LEU A 541 9.90 4.62 -2.59
C LEU A 541 9.75 5.58 -1.39
N PRO A 542 9.15 6.75 -1.61
CA PRO A 542 8.87 7.69 -0.54
C PRO A 542 7.80 7.08 0.37
N LEU A 543 8.19 6.86 1.61
CA LEU A 543 7.26 6.49 2.68
C LEU A 543 7.30 7.62 3.71
N HIS A 544 6.15 8.29 3.87
CA HIS A 544 5.94 9.23 4.96
C HIS A 544 5.36 8.44 6.13
N GLY A 545 6.22 8.13 7.09
CA GLY A 545 5.86 7.25 8.20
C GLY A 545 7.09 6.45 8.63
N PRO A 546 6.89 5.22 9.11
CA PRO A 546 7.84 4.54 9.98
C PRO A 546 9.27 4.31 9.49
N ASP A 547 10.11 3.78 10.40
CA ASP A 547 11.39 3.08 10.16
C ASP A 547 11.24 1.82 9.28
N TRP A 548 10.57 1.96 8.14
CA TRP A 548 10.52 0.98 7.06
C TRP A 548 11.11 1.66 5.83
N THR A 549 11.92 0.91 5.11
CA THR A 549 12.26 1.22 3.74
C THR A 549 11.36 0.40 2.83
N VAL A 550 10.68 1.08 1.91
CA VAL A 550 10.01 0.43 0.78
C VAL A 550 10.85 0.67 -0.47
N VAL A 551 11.03 -0.37 -1.27
CA VAL A 551 11.70 -0.29 -2.56
C VAL A 551 10.87 -0.96 -3.64
N ARG A 552 11.11 -0.54 -4.87
CA ARG A 552 10.82 -1.33 -6.06
C ARG A 552 12.14 -1.84 -6.63
N VAL A 553 12.26 -3.15 -6.79
CA VAL A 553 13.36 -3.78 -7.50
C VAL A 553 12.93 -4.14 -8.92
N LEU A 554 13.75 -3.76 -9.89
CA LEU A 554 13.58 -4.08 -11.30
C LEU A 554 14.79 -4.88 -11.77
N VAL A 555 14.57 -5.96 -12.50
CA VAL A 555 15.65 -6.76 -13.11
C VAL A 555 15.49 -6.72 -14.63
N PRO A 556 16.32 -5.95 -15.35
CA PRO A 556 16.32 -5.96 -16.81
C PRO A 556 16.44 -7.38 -17.39
N GLY A 557 15.50 -7.75 -18.25
CA GLY A 557 15.42 -9.05 -18.91
C GLY A 557 14.76 -10.16 -18.10
N ALA A 558 14.26 -9.89 -16.88
CA ALA A 558 13.43 -10.82 -16.13
C ALA A 558 11.98 -10.79 -16.62
N ALA A 559 11.34 -11.96 -16.66
CA ALA A 559 9.92 -12.11 -16.92
C ALA A 559 9.13 -12.03 -15.60
N THR A 560 8.27 -11.02 -15.45
CA THR A 560 7.51 -10.79 -14.19
C THR A 560 6.00 -11.05 -14.33
N VAL A 561 5.56 -11.48 -15.50
CA VAL A 561 4.19 -11.93 -15.82
C VAL A 561 4.24 -13.15 -16.77
N PRO A 562 3.16 -13.95 -16.88
CA PRO A 562 3.22 -15.25 -17.57
C PRO A 562 3.02 -15.22 -19.10
N TYR A 563 2.87 -14.06 -19.74
CA TYR A 563 2.61 -13.96 -21.18
C TYR A 563 3.85 -13.44 -21.94
N ALA A 564 4.02 -13.85 -23.19
CA ALA A 564 5.10 -13.38 -24.06
C ALA A 564 4.84 -11.93 -24.55
N SER A 565 5.91 -11.17 -24.77
CA SER A 565 5.88 -9.79 -25.31
C SER A 565 7.18 -9.49 -26.07
N ALA A 566 7.29 -8.32 -26.71
CA ALA A 566 8.52 -7.91 -27.41
C ALA A 566 9.65 -7.51 -26.44
N SER A 567 9.38 -7.39 -25.14
CA SER A 567 10.43 -7.15 -24.16
C SER A 567 11.46 -8.27 -24.10
N ARG A 568 12.67 -7.94 -23.65
CA ARG A 568 13.75 -8.91 -23.43
C ARG A 568 13.33 -10.07 -22.49
N GLY A 569 12.51 -9.78 -21.48
CA GLY A 569 11.96 -10.79 -20.57
C GLY A 569 10.87 -11.64 -21.21
N GLY A 570 9.91 -11.00 -21.87
CA GLY A 570 8.76 -11.65 -22.52
C GLY A 570 9.16 -12.51 -23.73
N ALA A 571 10.16 -12.09 -24.50
CA ALA A 571 10.66 -12.85 -25.66
C ALA A 571 11.28 -14.21 -25.29
N ARG A 572 11.58 -14.44 -24.00
CA ARG A 572 12.05 -15.72 -23.48
C ARG A 572 10.91 -16.68 -23.13
N LEU A 573 9.66 -16.20 -23.10
CA LEU A 573 8.50 -17.01 -22.82
C LEU A 573 8.00 -17.62 -24.14
N PRO A 574 7.66 -18.92 -24.16
CA PRO A 574 7.22 -19.57 -25.39
C PRO A 574 5.86 -19.01 -25.82
N THR A 575 5.76 -18.56 -27.08
CA THR A 575 4.49 -18.12 -27.69
C THR A 575 3.47 -19.26 -27.77
N ASP A 576 3.96 -20.49 -27.97
CA ASP A 576 3.19 -21.74 -27.95
C ASP A 576 3.46 -22.56 -26.70
N ALA A 577 3.39 -21.91 -25.53
CA ALA A 577 3.56 -22.57 -24.24
C ALA A 577 2.66 -23.84 -24.13
N PRO A 578 3.22 -25.00 -23.72
CA PRO A 578 2.41 -26.18 -23.42
C PRO A 578 1.34 -25.90 -22.36
N TRP A 579 1.67 -25.13 -21.32
CA TRP A 579 0.70 -24.72 -20.32
C TRP A 579 -0.08 -23.48 -20.77
N ARG A 580 -1.38 -23.65 -21.09
CA ARG A 580 -2.24 -22.59 -21.66
C ARG A 580 -3.28 -22.05 -20.67
N HIS A 581 -3.31 -22.56 -19.45
CA HIS A 581 -4.39 -22.27 -18.49
C HIS A 581 -4.18 -20.98 -17.69
N GLY A 582 -3.08 -20.25 -17.94
CA GLY A 582 -2.65 -19.14 -17.11
C GLY A 582 -2.09 -19.62 -15.77
N ILE A 583 -1.46 -18.72 -15.02
CA ILE A 583 -0.89 -19.02 -13.70
C ILE A 583 -1.58 -18.11 -12.68
N PRO A 584 -2.23 -18.67 -11.65
CA PRO A 584 -2.77 -17.92 -10.53
C PRO A 584 -1.64 -17.11 -9.88
N THR A 585 -1.83 -15.80 -9.81
CA THR A 585 -0.94 -14.84 -9.17
C THR A 585 -1.58 -14.26 -7.94
#